data_AF-A0A3M9YZ27-F1
#
_entry.id   AF-A0A3M9YZ27-F1
#
_cell.length_a   1.000
_cell.length_b   1.000
_cell.length_c   1.000
_cell.angle_alpha   90.00
_cell.angle_beta   90.00
_cell.angle_gamma   90.00
#
_symmetry.space_group_name_H-M   'P 1'
#
loop_
_entity.id
_entity.type
_entity.pdbx_description
1 polymer ?
#
loop_
_entity_poly.entity_id
_entity_poly.type
_entity_poly.pdbx_seq_one_letter_code
_entity_poly.pdbx_strand_id
1 'polypeptide(L)'
;MASTSRLYDALNDFLRQSDIVWQDARHLQTLCWMIIGMIESQNVHLNGFGVYVTSRAQIAQSHQRRFRRWLSNRRIDVVSAHHALVRQALSEWGSERLYLSLDTTVVWNCFCIVWVGVVYRGRTVPVAWRVVAQASSTVRLWTIQRVLRQSQRVLPEGVTVVLLADRGFADGKLMKYLRDNLGWHFRIRIKRSFRFQLEGQW
;
A
#
# COMPACT_ATOMS: atom_id res chain seq x y z
N MET A 1 0.50 35.95 -4.80
CA MET A 1 0.76 34.62 -4.19
C MET A 1 2.05 34.10 -4.80
N ALA A 2 2.99 33.56 -4.03
CA ALA A 2 4.18 32.95 -4.61
C ALA A 2 3.75 31.84 -5.58
N SER A 3 4.36 31.76 -6.76
CA SER A 3 4.09 30.69 -7.73
C SER A 3 4.36 29.34 -7.08
N THR A 4 3.39 28.44 -7.09
CA THR A 4 3.58 27.03 -6.71
C THR A 4 4.45 26.33 -7.76
N SER A 5 5.15 25.26 -7.37
CA SER A 5 5.95 24.49 -8.33
C SER A 5 5.04 23.66 -9.23
N ARG A 6 5.47 23.37 -10.46
CA ARG A 6 4.72 22.48 -11.38
C ARG A 6 4.40 21.11 -10.76
N LEU A 7 5.30 20.61 -9.91
CA LEU A 7 5.10 19.36 -9.18
C LEU A 7 3.94 19.48 -8.17
N TYR A 8 3.83 20.60 -7.47
CA TYR A 8 2.72 20.84 -6.56
C TYR A 8 1.38 20.88 -7.30
N ASP A 9 1.31 21.60 -8.41
CA ASP A 9 0.07 21.73 -9.18
C ASP A 9 -0.37 20.36 -9.72
N ALA A 10 0.56 19.59 -10.30
CA ALA A 10 0.29 18.23 -10.77
C ALA A 10 -0.17 17.28 -9.66
N LEU A 11 0.48 17.32 -8.48
CA LEU A 11 0.07 16.50 -7.33
C LEU A 11 -1.30 16.92 -6.79
N ASN A 12 -1.54 18.23 -6.71
CA ASN A 12 -2.81 18.77 -6.26
C ASN A 12 -3.93 18.34 -7.19
N ASP A 13 -3.74 18.43 -8.50
CA ASP A 13 -4.73 18.00 -9.48
C ASP A 13 -4.96 16.49 -9.42
N PHE A 14 -3.90 15.69 -9.34
CA PHE A 14 -3.99 14.24 -9.21
C PHE A 14 -4.74 13.80 -7.93
N LEU A 15 -4.37 14.34 -6.77
CA LEU A 15 -4.95 13.97 -5.47
C LEU A 15 -6.33 14.60 -5.21
N ARG A 16 -6.76 15.53 -6.06
CA ARG A 16 -8.11 16.11 -6.06
C ARG A 16 -9.10 15.26 -6.86
N GLN A 17 -8.62 14.35 -7.70
CA GLN A 17 -9.47 13.55 -8.58
C GLN A 17 -10.25 12.47 -7.81
N SER A 18 -11.55 12.42 -8.16
CA SER A 18 -12.52 11.32 -8.10
C SER A 18 -12.40 10.32 -6.94
N ASP A 19 -13.05 10.62 -5.81
CA ASP A 19 -13.41 9.68 -4.71
C ASP A 19 -12.63 9.83 -3.40
N ILE A 20 -11.60 10.67 -3.34
CA ILE A 20 -11.00 11.04 -2.05
C ILE A 20 -11.80 12.17 -1.39
N VAL A 21 -12.46 11.86 -0.28
CA VAL A 21 -13.24 12.85 0.48
C VAL A 21 -12.36 13.63 1.45
N TRP A 22 -11.95 14.82 1.01
CA TRP A 22 -11.24 15.78 1.86
C TRP A 22 -12.22 16.62 2.69
N GLN A 23 -12.18 16.50 4.02
CA GLN A 23 -12.99 17.33 4.93
C GLN A 23 -12.57 18.82 4.93
N ASP A 24 -11.33 19.11 4.52
CA ASP A 24 -10.76 20.45 4.49
C ASP A 24 -9.68 20.53 3.40
N ALA A 25 -9.66 21.60 2.60
CA ALA A 25 -8.66 21.80 1.54
C ALA A 25 -7.22 21.73 2.06
N ARG A 26 -6.97 22.12 3.32
CA ARG A 26 -5.66 22.07 3.96
C ARG A 26 -5.15 20.64 4.14
N HIS A 27 -6.02 19.63 4.16
CA HIS A 27 -5.59 18.23 4.20
C HIS A 27 -4.85 17.85 2.92
N LEU A 28 -5.44 18.13 1.77
CA LEU A 28 -4.83 17.91 0.46
C LEU A 28 -3.52 18.69 0.32
N GLN A 29 -3.55 20.00 0.60
CA GLN A 29 -2.36 20.86 0.50
C GLN A 29 -1.21 20.35 1.36
N THR A 30 -1.51 19.93 2.60
CA THR A 30 -0.50 19.39 3.52
C THR A 30 0.08 18.07 2.99
N LEU A 31 -0.74 17.21 2.39
CA LEU A 31 -0.27 15.97 1.77
C LEU A 31 0.65 16.24 0.58
N CYS A 32 0.27 17.14 -0.34
CA CYS A 32 1.13 17.52 -1.47
C CYS A 32 2.51 17.97 -0.99
N TRP A 33 2.56 18.82 0.04
CA TRP A 33 3.82 19.30 0.61
C TRP A 33 4.63 18.22 1.32
N MET A 34 3.99 17.23 1.95
CA MET A 34 4.72 16.08 2.51
C MET A 34 5.29 15.18 1.42
N ILE A 35 4.57 14.97 0.31
CA ILE A 35 5.06 14.18 -0.83
C ILE A 35 6.26 14.88 -1.49
N ILE A 36 6.15 16.19 -1.76
CA ILE A 36 7.28 16.99 -2.28
C ILE A 36 8.46 16.92 -1.31
N GLY A 37 8.24 17.16 -0.02
CA GLY A 37 9.28 17.07 0.99
C GLY A 37 9.96 15.70 1.02
N MET A 38 9.21 14.60 0.85
CA MET A 38 9.75 13.24 0.81
C MET A 38 10.57 12.97 -0.45
N ILE A 39 10.09 13.39 -1.62
CA ILE A 39 10.79 13.22 -2.91
C ILE A 39 12.10 14.02 -2.90
N GLU A 40 12.04 15.30 -2.52
CA GLU A 40 13.18 16.21 -2.57
C GLU A 40 14.22 15.90 -1.48
N SER A 41 13.78 15.51 -0.27
CA SER A 41 14.70 15.14 0.81
C SER A 41 15.21 13.70 0.73
N GLN A 42 14.57 12.86 -0.09
CA GLN A 42 14.79 11.41 -0.16
C GLN A 42 14.70 10.71 1.20
N ASN A 43 13.92 11.27 2.12
CA ASN A 43 13.78 10.78 3.49
C ASN A 43 12.31 10.81 3.93
N VAL A 44 11.97 10.05 4.97
CA VAL A 44 10.64 10.05 5.60
C VAL A 44 10.60 10.85 6.91
N HIS A 45 11.74 11.39 7.36
CA HIS A 45 11.81 12.22 8.56
C HIS A 45 11.23 13.62 8.31
N LEU A 46 10.13 13.92 9.01
CA LEU A 46 9.39 15.20 8.91
C LEU A 46 10.25 16.47 9.13
N ASN A 47 11.39 16.34 9.83
CA ASN A 47 12.28 17.45 10.12
C ASN A 47 12.92 18.01 8.84
N GLY A 48 13.20 17.14 7.86
CA GLY A 48 13.84 17.53 6.60
C GLY A 48 12.88 18.16 5.60
N PHE A 49 11.56 18.03 5.79
CA PHE A 49 10.61 18.48 4.77
C PHE A 49 10.48 19.99 4.71
N GLY A 50 10.67 20.68 5.84
CA GLY A 50 10.36 22.10 5.97
C GLY A 50 11.06 23.00 4.94
N VAL A 51 12.28 22.66 4.53
CA VAL A 51 13.08 23.43 3.57
C VAL A 51 12.53 23.38 2.14
N TYR A 52 11.71 22.38 1.81
CA TYR A 52 11.11 22.17 0.48
C TYR A 52 9.67 22.66 0.38
N VAL A 53 9.15 23.31 1.44
CA VAL A 53 7.73 23.64 1.56
C VAL A 53 7.54 25.14 1.46
N THR A 54 6.94 25.59 0.36
CA THR A 54 6.57 26.99 0.19
C THR A 54 5.35 27.31 1.06
N SER A 55 5.51 28.13 2.09
CA SER A 55 4.40 28.56 2.93
C SER A 55 4.64 29.91 3.58
N ARG A 56 3.59 30.53 4.12
CA ARG A 56 3.72 31.79 4.88
C ARG A 56 4.47 31.62 6.22
N ALA A 57 4.58 30.38 6.73
CA ALA A 57 5.25 30.12 7.99
C ALA A 57 6.76 30.32 7.84
N GLN A 58 7.33 31.16 8.70
CA GLN A 58 8.76 31.48 8.72
C GLN A 58 9.56 30.54 9.67
N ILE A 59 8.86 29.72 10.46
CA ILE A 59 9.47 28.87 11.50
C ILE A 59 9.33 27.40 11.10
N ALA A 60 10.47 26.70 10.95
CA ALA A 60 10.52 25.28 10.56
C ALA A 60 9.68 24.35 11.47
N GLN A 61 9.66 24.61 12.78
CA GLN A 61 8.82 23.84 13.73
C GLN A 61 7.32 23.91 13.43
N SER A 62 6.84 24.97 12.78
CA SER A 62 5.44 25.09 12.38
C SER A 62 5.08 24.09 11.28
N HIS A 63 6.01 23.79 10.37
CA HIS A 63 5.82 22.78 9.33
C HIS A 63 5.75 21.37 9.95
N GLN A 64 6.69 21.04 10.83
CA GLN A 64 6.73 19.75 11.52
C GLN A 64 5.46 19.49 12.34
N ARG A 65 4.98 20.50 13.09
CA ARG A 65 3.73 20.39 13.87
C ARG A 65 2.52 20.16 12.97
N ARG A 66 2.44 20.86 11.83
CA ARG A 66 1.37 20.65 10.84
C ARG A 66 1.37 19.23 10.29
N PHE A 67 2.53 18.69 9.90
CA PHE A 67 2.65 17.32 9.38
C PHE A 67 2.28 16.28 10.44
N ARG A 68 2.75 16.45 11.68
CA ARG A 68 2.36 15.56 12.79
C ARG A 68 0.87 15.55 13.04
N ARG A 69 0.22 16.71 13.04
CA ARG A 69 -1.25 16.82 13.19
C ARG A 69 -1.99 16.15 12.04
N TRP A 70 -1.47 16.25 10.82
CA TRP A 70 -2.06 15.58 9.66
C TRP A 70 -1.99 14.05 9.82
N LEU A 71 -0.83 13.51 10.19
CA LEU A 71 -0.63 12.06 10.37
C LEU A 71 -1.46 11.47 11.51
N SER A 72 -1.79 12.25 12.54
CA SER A 72 -2.65 11.84 13.63
C SER A 72 -4.14 12.19 13.43
N ASN A 73 -4.51 12.78 12.29
CA ASN A 73 -5.87 13.24 12.04
C ASN A 73 -6.80 12.08 11.67
N ARG A 74 -7.62 11.65 12.63
CA ARG A 74 -8.61 10.58 12.45
C ARG A 74 -9.72 10.89 11.43
N ARG A 75 -9.86 12.14 10.99
CA ARG A 75 -10.80 12.53 9.92
C ARG A 75 -10.31 12.16 8.53
N ILE A 76 -9.05 11.73 8.40
CA ILE A 76 -8.46 11.27 7.15
C ILE A 76 -8.51 9.74 7.16
N ASP A 77 -9.43 9.17 6.40
CA ASP A 77 -9.47 7.74 6.18
C ASP A 77 -8.40 7.36 5.14
N VAL A 78 -7.22 6.97 5.65
CA VAL A 78 -6.08 6.57 4.83
C VAL A 78 -6.41 5.38 3.93
N VAL A 79 -7.24 4.44 4.40
CA VAL A 79 -7.57 3.23 3.64
C VAL A 79 -8.45 3.61 2.45
N SER A 80 -9.49 4.41 2.67
CA SER A 80 -10.38 4.86 1.60
C SER A 80 -9.66 5.75 0.59
N ALA A 81 -8.83 6.69 1.06
CA ALA A 81 -8.02 7.54 0.18
C ALA A 81 -7.04 6.70 -0.67
N HIS A 82 -6.35 5.73 -0.06
CA HIS A 82 -5.45 4.83 -0.78
C HIS A 82 -6.20 3.97 -1.81
N HIS A 83 -7.37 3.45 -1.45
CA HIS A 83 -8.18 2.65 -2.38
C HIS A 83 -8.62 3.45 -3.62
N ALA A 84 -9.01 4.72 -3.44
CA ALA A 84 -9.35 5.59 -4.56
C ALA A 84 -8.15 5.74 -5.53
N LEU A 85 -6.96 6.04 -4.98
CA LEU A 85 -5.74 6.17 -5.78
C LEU A 85 -5.36 4.88 -6.53
N VAL A 86 -5.45 3.73 -5.85
CA VAL A 86 -5.13 2.44 -6.48
C VAL A 86 -6.14 2.08 -7.57
N ARG A 87 -7.43 2.29 -7.34
CA ARG A 87 -8.46 2.05 -8.36
C ARG A 87 -8.23 2.91 -9.59
N GLN A 88 -7.95 4.19 -9.40
CA GLN A 88 -7.63 5.09 -10.50
C GLN A 88 -6.39 4.60 -11.26
N ALA A 89 -5.30 4.26 -10.55
CA ALA A 89 -4.08 3.78 -11.18
C ALA A 89 -4.25 2.44 -11.92
N LEU A 90 -5.19 1.59 -11.49
CA LEU A 90 -5.48 0.31 -12.13
C LEU A 90 -6.64 0.36 -13.13
N SER A 91 -7.34 1.49 -13.27
CA SER A 91 -8.51 1.62 -14.16
C SER A 91 -8.14 1.41 -15.63
N GLU A 92 -6.92 1.76 -16.02
CA GLU A 92 -6.37 1.59 -17.36
C GLU A 92 -5.49 0.34 -17.47
N TRP A 93 -5.64 -0.64 -16.57
CA TRP A 93 -4.85 -1.87 -16.62
C TRP A 93 -5.15 -2.67 -17.88
N GLY A 94 -4.33 -2.50 -18.92
CA GLY A 94 -4.56 -3.08 -20.25
C GLY A 94 -4.08 -4.52 -20.43
N SER A 95 -3.63 -5.22 -19.38
CA SER A 95 -3.15 -6.61 -19.49
C SER A 95 -4.16 -7.62 -18.99
N GLU A 96 -4.25 -8.77 -19.66
CA GLU A 96 -5.12 -9.91 -19.27
C GLU A 96 -4.78 -10.42 -17.86
N ARG A 97 -3.52 -10.31 -17.44
CA ARG A 97 -3.01 -10.81 -16.16
C ARG A 97 -2.52 -9.68 -15.28
N LEU A 98 -2.82 -9.77 -13.99
CA LEU A 98 -2.32 -8.89 -12.94
C LEU A 98 -1.59 -9.72 -11.89
N TYR A 99 -0.31 -9.42 -11.70
CA TYR A 99 0.52 -10.11 -10.71
C TYR A 99 0.50 -9.34 -9.39
N LEU A 100 0.18 -10.04 -8.32
CA LEU A 100 0.27 -9.52 -6.96
C LEU A 100 1.43 -10.20 -6.26
N SER A 101 2.22 -9.49 -5.46
CA SER A 101 3.14 -10.10 -4.52
C SER A 101 2.60 -9.97 -3.09
N LEU A 102 2.73 -11.04 -2.32
CA LEU A 102 2.44 -11.10 -0.89
C LEU A 102 3.76 -11.20 -0.13
N ASP A 103 3.95 -10.33 0.85
CA ASP A 103 5.12 -10.37 1.71
C ASP A 103 4.81 -9.87 3.14
N THR A 104 5.76 -10.12 4.04
CA THR A 104 5.77 -9.64 5.42
C THR A 104 7.08 -8.95 5.72
N THR A 105 7.05 -7.86 6.48
CA THR A 105 8.25 -7.25 7.03
C THR A 105 8.08 -6.92 8.51
N VAL A 106 9.12 -7.16 9.30
CA VAL A 106 9.14 -6.84 10.73
C VAL A 106 9.82 -5.49 10.91
N VAL A 107 9.15 -4.59 11.61
CA VAL A 107 9.62 -3.23 11.91
C VAL A 107 9.78 -3.08 13.41
N TRP A 108 10.96 -2.61 13.82
CA TRP A 108 11.35 -2.39 15.22
C TRP A 108 11.22 -3.60 16.14
N ASN A 109 11.16 -4.82 15.60
CA ASN A 109 10.88 -6.05 16.36
C ASN A 109 9.57 -6.02 17.17
N CYS A 110 8.66 -5.11 16.84
CA CYS A 110 7.39 -4.93 17.55
C CYS A 110 6.18 -5.05 16.63
N PHE A 111 6.36 -4.80 15.33
CA PHE A 111 5.29 -4.79 14.35
C PHE A 111 5.64 -5.67 13.16
N CYS A 112 4.70 -6.50 12.74
CA CYS A 112 4.74 -7.17 11.45
C CYS A 112 3.75 -6.51 10.51
N ILE A 113 4.25 -6.04 9.37
CA ILE A 113 3.45 -5.52 8.27
C ILE A 113 3.26 -6.64 7.26
N VAL A 114 2.03 -7.07 7.06
CA VAL A 114 1.63 -7.97 5.98
C VAL A 114 1.06 -7.11 4.87
N TRP A 115 1.54 -7.27 3.65
CA TRP A 115 1.08 -6.42 2.56
C TRP A 115 0.99 -7.20 1.26
N VAL A 116 0.09 -6.74 0.40
CA VAL A 116 -0.09 -7.21 -0.96
C VAL A 116 0.11 -6.03 -1.88
N GLY A 117 0.84 -6.21 -2.98
CA GLY A 117 1.10 -5.14 -3.95
C GLY A 117 1.08 -5.64 -5.38
N VAL A 118 0.78 -4.74 -6.31
CA VAL A 118 0.84 -5.02 -7.75
C VAL A 118 2.29 -4.99 -8.20
N VAL A 119 2.71 -6.02 -8.90
CA VAL A 119 4.02 -6.09 -9.54
C VAL A 119 3.95 -5.36 -10.88
N TYR A 120 4.67 -4.26 -10.99
CA TYR A 120 4.69 -3.41 -12.18
C TYR A 120 6.12 -2.94 -12.46
N ARG A 121 6.61 -3.24 -13.67
CA ARG A 121 7.95 -2.82 -14.16
C ARG A 121 9.10 -3.07 -13.16
N GLY A 122 9.13 -4.26 -12.57
CA GLY A 122 10.18 -4.66 -11.62
C GLY A 122 10.05 -4.03 -10.22
N ARG A 123 8.95 -3.30 -9.95
CA ARG A 123 8.62 -2.75 -8.64
C ARG A 123 7.35 -3.39 -8.12
N THR A 124 7.17 -3.31 -6.81
CA THR A 124 5.89 -3.61 -6.20
C THR A 124 5.26 -2.34 -5.66
N VAL A 125 4.03 -2.08 -6.06
CA VAL A 125 3.21 -0.96 -5.55
C VAL A 125 2.19 -1.55 -4.57
N PRO A 126 2.28 -1.25 -3.26
CA PRO A 126 1.34 -1.78 -2.27
C PRO A 126 -0.12 -1.41 -2.62
N VAL A 127 -1.02 -2.38 -2.53
CA VAL A 127 -2.47 -2.19 -2.75
C VAL A 127 -3.26 -2.32 -1.46
N ALA A 128 -2.82 -3.18 -0.56
CA ALA A 128 -3.42 -3.36 0.75
C ALA A 128 -2.36 -3.81 1.77
N TRP A 129 -2.55 -3.45 3.03
CA TRP A 129 -1.67 -3.87 4.11
C TRP A 129 -2.41 -4.01 5.43
N ARG A 130 -1.76 -4.70 6.36
CA ARG A 130 -2.18 -4.79 7.76
C ARG A 130 -0.96 -4.81 8.66
N VAL A 131 -1.04 -4.07 9.76
CA VAL A 131 -0.03 -4.08 10.82
C VAL A 131 -0.54 -4.95 11.97
N VAL A 132 0.33 -5.82 12.46
CA VAL A 132 0.08 -6.69 13.62
C VAL A 132 1.18 -6.43 14.65
N ALA A 133 0.82 -6.24 15.92
CA ALA A 133 1.78 -6.11 17.00
C ALA A 133 2.37 -7.50 17.33
N GLN A 134 3.55 -7.79 16.79
CA GLN A 134 4.32 -9.01 17.02
C GLN A 134 5.76 -8.85 16.52
N ALA A 135 6.69 -9.60 17.10
CA ALA A 135 8.10 -9.62 16.72
C ALA A 135 8.45 -10.61 15.59
N SER A 136 7.46 -11.35 15.08
CA SER A 136 7.65 -12.40 14.07
C SER A 136 7.13 -11.96 12.70
N SER A 137 7.78 -12.38 11.61
CA SER A 137 7.27 -12.22 10.25
C SER A 137 6.14 -13.20 9.92
N THR A 138 6.03 -14.32 10.64
CA THR A 138 4.98 -15.31 10.43
C THR A 138 3.64 -14.80 10.95
N VAL A 139 2.64 -14.78 10.09
CA VAL A 139 1.28 -14.36 10.43
C VAL A 139 0.27 -15.48 10.24
N ARG A 140 -0.82 -15.42 11.01
CA ARG A 140 -1.94 -16.35 10.86
C ARG A 140 -2.62 -16.16 9.50
N LEU A 141 -3.14 -17.25 8.94
CA LEU A 141 -3.83 -17.23 7.63
C LEU A 141 -4.94 -16.18 7.57
N TRP A 142 -5.74 -16.00 8.62
CA TRP A 142 -6.81 -15.01 8.63
C TRP A 142 -6.30 -13.57 8.46
N THR A 143 -5.07 -13.27 8.89
CA THR A 143 -4.43 -11.96 8.68
C THR A 143 -4.18 -11.75 7.19
N ILE A 144 -3.62 -12.77 6.52
CA ILE A 144 -3.37 -12.76 5.07
C ILE A 144 -4.69 -12.62 4.31
N GLN A 145 -5.70 -13.43 4.66
CA GLN A 145 -7.02 -13.37 4.04
C GLN A 145 -7.68 -11.99 4.14
N ARG A 146 -7.49 -11.27 5.26
CA ARG A 146 -7.99 -9.90 5.42
C ARG A 146 -7.34 -8.93 4.42
N VAL A 147 -6.01 -9.02 4.24
CA VAL A 147 -5.28 -8.18 3.27
C VAL A 147 -5.69 -8.54 1.84
N LEU A 148 -5.83 -9.82 1.51
CA LEU A 148 -6.27 -10.27 0.18
C LEU A 148 -7.70 -9.82 -0.16
N ARG A 149 -8.62 -9.83 0.81
CA ARG A 149 -9.98 -9.29 0.60
C ARG A 149 -9.98 -7.78 0.42
N GLN A 150 -9.08 -7.07 1.10
CA GLN A 150 -8.94 -5.63 0.90
C GLN A 150 -8.41 -5.32 -0.49
N SER A 151 -7.40 -6.06 -0.96
CA SER A 151 -6.87 -5.85 -2.32
C SER A 151 -7.91 -6.17 -3.38
N GLN A 152 -8.69 -7.25 -3.25
CA GLN A 152 -9.76 -7.58 -4.21
C GLN A 152 -10.73 -6.42 -4.48
N ARG A 153 -10.98 -5.54 -3.49
CA ARG A 153 -11.90 -4.39 -3.64
C ARG A 153 -11.38 -3.27 -4.55
N VAL A 154 -10.09 -3.29 -4.90
CA VAL A 154 -9.44 -2.25 -5.70
C VAL A 154 -8.85 -2.76 -7.00
N LEU A 155 -8.86 -4.07 -7.22
CA LEU A 155 -8.42 -4.65 -8.49
C LEU A 155 -9.47 -4.40 -9.57
N PRO A 156 -9.05 -4.23 -10.84
CA PRO A 156 -9.97 -4.12 -11.96
C PRO A 156 -10.74 -5.43 -12.16
N GLU A 157 -11.93 -5.33 -12.75
CA GLU A 157 -12.74 -6.50 -13.09
C GLU A 157 -12.20 -7.21 -14.33
N GLY A 158 -12.53 -8.50 -14.48
CA GLY A 158 -12.19 -9.27 -15.68
C GLY A 158 -10.71 -9.64 -15.84
N VAL A 159 -9.82 -9.22 -14.94
CA VAL A 159 -8.39 -9.59 -15.01
C VAL A 159 -8.12 -10.90 -14.30
N THR A 160 -7.22 -11.69 -14.87
CA THR A 160 -6.70 -12.90 -14.23
C THR A 160 -5.65 -12.51 -13.19
N VAL A 161 -5.95 -12.74 -11.91
CA VAL A 161 -5.03 -12.43 -10.81
C VAL A 161 -4.12 -13.63 -10.53
N VAL A 162 -2.80 -13.37 -10.42
CA VAL A 162 -1.81 -14.36 -10.03
C VAL A 162 -1.05 -13.87 -8.78
N LEU A 163 -1.24 -14.54 -7.65
CA LEU A 163 -0.50 -14.24 -6.42
C LEU A 163 0.88 -14.89 -6.43
N LEU A 164 1.91 -14.08 -6.30
CA LEU A 164 3.31 -14.45 -6.13
C LEU A 164 3.65 -14.39 -4.65
N ALA A 165 4.25 -15.45 -4.13
CA ALA A 165 4.74 -15.45 -2.75
C ALA A 165 5.98 -16.33 -2.59
N ASP A 166 6.73 -16.03 -1.54
CA ASP A 166 7.94 -16.75 -1.19
C ASP A 166 7.62 -18.07 -0.43
N ARG A 167 8.67 -18.78 0.00
CA ARG A 167 8.56 -20.09 0.66
C ARG A 167 8.02 -20.06 2.08
N GLY A 168 7.92 -18.90 2.70
CA GLY A 168 7.23 -18.72 3.99
C GLY A 168 5.71 -18.86 3.86
N PHE A 169 5.17 -18.70 2.65
CA PHE A 169 3.74 -18.75 2.37
C PHE A 169 3.29 -20.04 1.67
N ALA A 170 4.17 -21.03 1.54
CA ALA A 170 3.82 -22.34 1.02
C ALA A 170 2.91 -23.08 2.02
N ASP A 171 1.61 -22.81 1.96
CA ASP A 171 0.59 -23.37 2.84
C ASP A 171 -0.64 -23.80 2.03
N GLY A 172 -1.07 -25.05 2.21
CA GLY A 172 -2.18 -25.62 1.45
C GLY A 172 -3.52 -24.93 1.71
N LYS A 173 -3.74 -24.38 2.92
CA LYS A 173 -4.98 -23.65 3.24
C LYS A 173 -5.01 -22.29 2.55
N LEU A 174 -3.86 -21.61 2.45
CA LEU A 174 -3.73 -20.39 1.64
C LEU A 174 -4.00 -20.68 0.16
N MET A 175 -3.36 -21.71 -0.39
CA MET A 175 -3.56 -22.12 -1.80
C MET A 175 -5.02 -22.45 -2.09
N LYS A 176 -5.66 -23.21 -1.20
CA LYS A 176 -7.09 -23.52 -1.27
C LYS A 176 -7.94 -22.26 -1.24
N TYR A 177 -7.66 -21.32 -0.34
CA TYR A 177 -8.39 -20.06 -0.24
C TYR A 177 -8.27 -19.21 -1.50
N LEU A 178 -7.07 -19.10 -2.09
CA LEU A 178 -6.85 -18.32 -3.31
C LEU A 178 -7.69 -18.85 -4.46
N ARG A 179 -7.67 -20.17 -4.68
CA ARG A 179 -8.41 -20.82 -5.76
C ARG A 179 -9.92 -20.83 -5.50
N ASP A 180 -10.34 -21.35 -4.34
CA ASP A 180 -11.73 -21.69 -4.09
C ASP A 180 -12.57 -20.47 -3.63
N ASN A 181 -11.95 -19.47 -2.98
CA ASN A 181 -12.67 -18.29 -2.47
C ASN A 181 -12.43 -17.00 -3.26
N LEU A 182 -11.26 -16.85 -3.89
CA LEU A 182 -10.94 -15.65 -4.67
C LEU A 182 -10.93 -15.88 -6.18
N GLY A 183 -10.90 -17.15 -6.63
CA GLY A 183 -10.72 -17.47 -8.05
C GLY A 183 -9.34 -17.07 -8.59
N TRP A 184 -8.35 -16.90 -7.71
CA TRP A 184 -7.02 -16.43 -8.08
C TRP A 184 -6.08 -17.61 -8.34
N HIS A 185 -5.20 -17.43 -9.33
CA HIS A 185 -4.05 -18.31 -9.51
C HIS A 185 -2.94 -17.92 -8.54
N PHE A 186 -1.95 -18.80 -8.38
CA PHE A 186 -0.79 -18.52 -7.55
C PHE A 186 0.50 -19.15 -8.09
N ARG A 187 1.62 -18.52 -7.76
CA ARG A 187 2.98 -19.04 -7.92
C ARG A 187 3.71 -18.82 -6.61
N ILE A 188 3.71 -19.84 -5.78
CA ILE A 188 4.34 -19.80 -4.45
C ILE A 188 5.58 -20.68 -4.50
N ARG A 189 6.73 -20.11 -4.12
CA ARG A 189 7.98 -20.86 -4.07
C ARG A 189 7.88 -21.94 -2.99
N ILE A 190 8.10 -23.20 -3.32
CA ILE A 190 8.14 -24.29 -2.34
C ILE A 190 9.57 -24.55 -1.83
N LYS A 191 9.68 -25.11 -0.63
CA LYS A 191 10.95 -25.65 -0.13
C LYS A 191 11.21 -27.03 -0.74
N ARG A 192 12.48 -27.45 -0.81
CA ARG A 192 12.82 -28.82 -1.22
C ARG A 192 12.15 -29.90 -0.35
N SER A 193 11.96 -29.61 0.93
CA SER A 193 11.29 -30.50 1.88
C SER A 193 9.76 -30.39 1.87
N PHE A 194 9.18 -29.66 0.92
CA PHE A 194 7.73 -29.51 0.81
C PHE A 194 7.12 -30.83 0.34
N ARG A 195 6.25 -31.41 1.17
CA ARG A 195 5.55 -32.65 0.87
C ARG A 195 4.16 -32.32 0.35
N PHE A 196 3.77 -32.99 -0.72
CA PHE A 196 2.41 -32.97 -1.25
C PHE A 196 1.87 -34.39 -1.25
N GLN A 197 0.56 -34.52 -1.12
CA GLN A 197 -0.15 -35.78 -1.24
C GLN A 197 -0.85 -35.76 -2.58
N LEU A 198 -0.47 -36.67 -3.48
CA LEU A 198 -1.34 -37.06 -4.59
C LEU A 198 -2.34 -38.05 -3.98
N GLU A 199 -3.62 -37.68 -3.96
CA GLU A 199 -4.76 -38.56 -3.65
C GLU A 199 -4.53 -39.66 -2.59
N GLY A 200 -4.87 -39.35 -1.33
CA GLY A 200 -5.28 -40.32 -0.32
C GLY A 200 -4.38 -41.54 -0.03
N GLN A 201 -3.31 -41.36 0.75
CA GLN A 201 -2.97 -42.13 1.97
C GLN A 201 -1.65 -41.60 2.57
N TRP A 202 -1.50 -41.74 3.90
CA TRP A 202 -0.35 -41.26 4.70
C TRP A 202 0.69 -42.36 4.88
#